data_AF-A0A1C5KGN2-F1
#
_entry.id   AF-A0A1C5KGN2-F1
#
_cell.length_a   1.000
_cell.length_b   1.000
_cell.length_c   1.000
_cell.angle_alpha   90.00
_cell.angle_beta   90.00
_cell.angle_gamma   90.00
#
_symmetry.space_group_name_H-M   'P 1'
#
loop_
_entity.id
_entity.type
_entity.pdbx_description
1 polymer ?
#
loop_
_entity_poly.entity_id
_entity_poly.type
_entity_poly.pdbx_seq_one_letter_code
_entity_poly.pdbx_strand_id
1 'polypeptide(L)'
;MKKIRNILFLFLALLLTGCGAKTPEKLVRSELEQIKKLDEKTIRNFVSYQDIVQNKMRDTDVGEETTEAVRLFFQNFDYSVLSTESADDKAEVIVEIRNLDSRSLAHDLCLSLTRIAADPRASQTDTMNSYFTVLRDILKSNTYETARTEAHFNLIRQSGSWVIQTTDSLKDEIVGGLISALQDPYLLTPEEVAAATLDVFTDFSPEDWISYLDMHDVFAIGSEQSDQVDQSLAARIASCFQYKVTQLRVDHEDATASADITSLDMTSVLKAYRKKLLAYAETTESLRASDSEIADKSAGFLKEALDENEDTILRSVPLTFHNNGSAWEMSIGEGFSEVLLGGSEDALNAFHDNE
;
A
#
# COMPACT_ATOMS: atom_id res chain seq x y z
N MET A 1 -0.71 9.96 -1.52
CA MET A 1 0.77 10.08 -1.68
C MET A 1 1.34 11.51 -1.59
N LYS A 2 0.69 12.57 -2.12
CA LYS A 2 1.21 13.97 -2.00
C LYS A 2 1.48 14.45 -0.55
N LYS A 3 0.70 13.99 0.45
CA LYS A 3 0.93 14.29 1.87
C LYS A 3 2.07 13.47 2.49
N ILE A 4 2.33 12.26 1.98
CA ILE A 4 3.40 11.35 2.44
C ILE A 4 4.78 11.84 1.99
N ARG A 5 4.85 12.59 0.88
CA ARG A 5 6.11 13.09 0.31
C ARG A 5 6.81 14.18 1.13
N ASN A 6 6.15 14.75 2.14
CA ASN A 6 6.80 15.66 3.09
C ASN A 6 7.38 14.94 4.34
N ILE A 7 7.39 13.59 4.35
CA ILE A 7 7.73 12.75 5.51
C ILE A 7 9.22 12.37 5.57
N LEU A 8 10.14 12.99 4.83
CA LEU A 8 11.58 12.78 5.08
C LEU A 8 12.42 14.03 4.87
N PHE A 9 12.42 14.91 5.87
CA PHE A 9 13.36 16.04 5.94
C PHE A 9 14.29 15.81 7.13
N LEU A 10 15.38 15.11 6.84
CA LEU A 10 16.50 14.89 7.75
C LEU A 10 17.23 16.22 7.99
N PHE A 11 16.77 17.10 8.86
CA PHE A 11 17.63 18.20 9.27
C PHE A 11 18.55 17.72 10.39
N LEU A 12 19.80 17.45 10.00
CA LEU A 12 20.98 17.45 10.87
C LEU A 12 21.18 18.89 11.42
N ALA A 13 20.15 19.47 12.04
CA ALA A 13 20.18 20.78 12.65
C ALA A 13 20.68 20.59 14.07
N LEU A 14 21.95 20.93 14.26
CA LEU A 14 22.62 21.12 15.55
C LEU A 14 23.07 19.84 16.29
N LEU A 15 24.06 19.16 15.71
CA LEU A 15 25.24 18.74 16.48
C LEU A 15 26.31 19.87 16.50
N LEU A 16 25.82 21.12 16.45
CA LEU A 16 26.58 22.37 16.54
C LEU A 16 27.07 22.62 17.99
N THR A 17 27.86 21.72 18.54
CA THR A 17 28.89 22.03 19.54
C THR A 17 30.02 21.00 19.46
N GLY A 18 30.50 20.73 18.24
CA GLY A 18 31.84 20.18 18.04
C GLY A 18 32.94 21.18 18.43
N CYS A 19 32.85 21.78 19.63
CA CYS A 19 33.87 22.62 20.23
C CYS A 19 35.05 21.72 20.63
N GLY A 20 35.79 21.21 19.64
CA GLY A 20 36.89 20.28 19.89
C GLY A 20 37.52 19.64 18.66
N ALA A 21 36.82 19.52 17.53
CA ALA A 21 37.39 18.92 16.33
C ALA A 21 38.32 19.92 15.61
N LYS A 22 39.63 19.68 15.70
CA LYS A 22 40.66 20.55 15.09
C LYS A 22 40.72 20.46 13.55
N THR A 23 40.17 19.40 12.94
CA THR A 23 40.24 19.16 11.49
C THR A 23 38.86 18.81 10.91
N PRO A 24 38.60 19.11 9.62
CA PRO A 24 37.34 18.76 8.94
C PRO A 24 36.99 17.28 9.06
N GLU A 25 37.95 16.40 8.79
CA GLU A 25 37.76 14.94 8.88
C GLU A 25 37.30 14.49 10.28
N LYS A 26 37.91 15.03 11.35
CA LYS A 26 37.53 14.67 12.72
C LYS A 26 36.12 15.11 13.05
N LEU A 27 35.67 16.25 12.51
CA LEU A 27 34.31 16.71 12.69
C LEU A 27 33.34 15.73 12.00
N VAL A 28 33.58 15.39 10.74
CA VAL A 28 32.73 14.45 9.97
C VAL A 28 32.68 13.06 10.63
N ARG A 29 33.83 12.52 11.06
CA ARG A 29 33.86 11.24 11.82
C ARG A 29 33.02 11.32 13.09
N SER A 30 33.12 12.42 13.84
CA SER A 30 32.35 12.59 15.09
C SER A 30 30.83 12.60 14.88
N GLU A 31 30.36 13.08 13.72
CA GLU A 31 28.95 13.06 13.35
C GLU A 31 28.51 11.65 12.95
N LEU A 32 29.28 10.99 12.09
CA LEU A 32 28.99 9.62 11.62
C LEU A 32 29.05 8.59 12.75
N GLU A 33 29.94 8.77 13.74
CA GLU A 33 29.98 7.94 14.95
C GLU A 33 28.71 8.08 15.81
N GLN A 34 28.01 9.21 15.77
CA GLN A 34 26.74 9.35 16.48
C GLN A 34 25.64 8.58 15.77
N ILE A 35 25.59 8.66 14.43
CA ILE A 35 24.71 7.84 13.61
C ILE A 35 25.00 6.35 13.84
N LYS A 36 26.26 5.94 13.96
CA LYS A 36 26.61 4.54 14.25
C LYS A 36 26.19 4.08 15.65
N LYS A 37 26.20 4.98 16.64
CA LYS A 37 25.78 4.68 18.02
C LYS A 37 24.27 4.57 18.18
N LEU A 38 23.49 5.30 17.36
CA LEU A 38 22.02 5.36 17.42
C LEU A 38 21.47 5.46 18.86
N ASP A 39 22.08 6.30 19.69
CA ASP A 39 21.55 6.49 21.04
C ASP A 39 20.17 7.17 20.99
N GLU A 40 19.41 7.07 22.08
CA GLU A 40 18.04 7.60 22.14
C GLU A 40 17.99 9.09 21.80
N LYS A 41 19.02 9.85 22.14
CA LYS A 41 19.14 11.27 21.80
C LYS A 41 19.33 11.47 20.28
N THR A 42 20.14 10.63 19.64
CA THR A 42 20.38 10.64 18.19
C THR A 42 19.10 10.27 17.44
N ILE A 43 18.40 9.23 17.87
CA ILE A 43 17.10 8.82 17.29
C ILE A 43 16.06 9.94 17.49
N ARG A 44 15.99 10.52 18.69
CA ARG A 44 15.08 11.63 18.99
C ARG A 44 15.35 12.85 18.11
N ASN A 45 16.61 13.19 17.89
CA ASN A 45 17.00 14.28 17.01
C ASN A 45 16.68 13.99 15.54
N PHE A 46 16.83 12.73 15.11
CA PHE A 46 16.46 12.28 13.77
C PHE A 46 14.95 12.45 13.51
N VAL A 47 14.11 12.18 14.52
CA VAL A 47 12.64 12.16 14.40
C VAL A 47 11.99 13.51 14.71
N SER A 48 12.39 14.19 15.80
CA SER A 48 11.71 15.36 16.38
C SER A 48 11.61 16.57 15.44
N TYR A 49 12.40 16.64 14.38
CA TYR A 49 12.34 17.75 13.44
C TYR A 49 11.14 17.66 12.48
N GLN A 50 10.64 16.46 12.19
CA GLN A 50 9.51 16.27 11.28
C GLN A 50 8.19 16.68 11.93
N ASP A 51 8.03 16.34 13.21
CA ASP A 51 6.87 16.74 14.02
C ASP A 51 6.77 18.26 14.15
N ILE A 52 7.90 18.96 14.32
CA ILE A 52 7.94 20.43 14.47
C ILE A 52 7.58 21.17 13.16
N VAL A 53 7.93 20.61 12.00
CA VAL A 53 7.65 21.22 10.69
C VAL A 53 6.19 21.02 10.27
N GLN A 54 5.54 19.95 10.71
CA GLN A 54 4.16 19.64 10.31
C GLN A 54 3.10 19.87 11.41
N ASN A 55 3.49 19.98 12.70
CA ASN A 55 2.55 20.23 13.79
C ASN A 55 3.14 21.08 14.92
N LYS A 56 2.34 22.00 15.47
CA LYS A 56 2.70 22.82 16.65
C LYS A 56 2.66 22.01 17.95
N MET A 57 3.36 20.89 18.04
CA MET A 57 3.57 20.20 19.33
C MET A 57 5.05 20.24 19.68
N ARG A 58 5.35 21.02 20.73
CA ARG A 58 6.70 21.24 21.28
C ARG A 58 7.12 20.16 22.28
N ASP A 59 6.36 19.07 22.38
CA ASP A 59 6.59 18.02 23.36
C ASP A 59 5.88 16.76 22.89
N THR A 60 6.59 15.76 22.37
CA THR A 60 6.04 14.41 22.23
C THR A 60 7.17 13.38 22.19
N ASP A 61 6.99 12.34 23.00
CA ASP A 61 7.80 11.13 23.08
C ASP A 61 7.90 10.47 21.69
N VAL A 62 9.10 10.10 21.25
CA VAL A 62 9.25 9.34 20.00
C VAL A 62 8.73 7.94 20.28
N GLY A 63 7.59 7.59 19.68
CA GLY A 63 6.97 6.27 19.89
C GLY A 63 7.94 5.12 19.64
N GLU A 64 7.72 4.00 20.33
CA GLU A 64 8.53 2.77 20.24
C GLU A 64 8.71 2.32 18.79
N GLU A 65 7.62 2.36 18.03
CA GLU A 65 7.55 1.98 16.61
C GLU A 65 8.54 2.77 15.73
N THR A 66 8.58 4.09 15.93
CA THR A 66 9.48 4.99 15.22
C THR A 66 10.94 4.77 15.64
N THR A 67 11.17 4.58 16.94
CA THR A 67 12.52 4.29 17.47
C THR A 67 13.07 3.00 16.87
N GLU A 68 12.25 1.96 16.78
CA GLU A 68 12.64 0.68 16.22
C GLU A 68 12.89 0.75 14.71
N ALA A 69 12.03 1.43 13.95
CA ALA A 69 12.23 1.65 12.51
C ALA A 69 13.59 2.30 12.21
N VAL A 70 13.94 3.37 12.93
CA VAL A 70 15.22 4.07 12.76
C VAL A 70 16.40 3.16 13.11
N ARG A 71 16.27 2.34 14.17
CA ARG A 71 17.32 1.38 14.55
C ARG A 71 17.55 0.33 13.48
N LEU A 72 16.48 -0.25 12.94
CA LEU A 72 16.57 -1.25 11.88
C LEU A 72 17.18 -0.65 10.61
N PHE A 73 16.79 0.57 10.24
CA PHE A 73 17.32 1.26 9.05
C PHE A 73 18.84 1.45 9.09
N PHE A 74 19.39 1.82 10.24
CA PHE A 74 20.84 2.05 10.43
C PHE A 74 21.58 0.86 11.04
N GLN A 75 20.94 -0.31 11.18
CA GLN A 75 21.54 -1.47 11.83
C GLN A 75 22.86 -1.90 11.18
N ASN A 76 22.97 -1.74 9.86
CA ASN A 76 24.14 -2.10 9.07
C ASN A 76 25.02 -0.88 8.71
N PHE A 77 24.77 0.27 9.34
CA PHE A 77 25.49 1.51 9.05
C PHE A 77 26.97 1.41 9.43
N ASP A 78 27.83 1.60 8.43
CA ASP A 78 29.26 1.73 8.60
C ASP A 78 29.79 2.78 7.61
N TYR A 79 31.00 3.27 7.84
CA TYR A 79 31.57 4.29 6.97
C TYR A 79 33.10 4.23 6.88
N SER A 80 33.64 4.72 5.78
CA SER A 80 35.08 4.94 5.60
C SER A 80 35.34 6.27 4.92
N VAL A 81 36.29 7.06 5.45
CA VAL A 81 36.69 8.31 4.80
C VAL A 81 37.56 7.96 3.59
N LEU A 82 37.13 8.40 2.41
CA LEU A 82 37.85 8.18 1.16
C LEU A 82 38.89 9.28 0.92
N SER A 83 38.51 10.55 1.12
CA SER A 83 39.40 11.69 0.93
C SER A 83 39.06 12.84 1.87
N THR A 84 40.03 13.74 2.05
CA THR A 84 39.84 15.03 2.71
C THR A 84 40.65 16.07 1.98
N GLU A 85 39.97 17.02 1.38
CA GLU A 85 40.56 18.18 0.74
C GLU A 85 40.25 19.41 1.57
N SER A 86 41.25 20.27 1.78
CA SER A 86 41.07 21.49 2.58
C SER A 86 41.89 22.62 1.98
N ALA A 87 41.22 23.74 1.73
CA ALA A 87 41.80 24.96 1.17
C ALA A 87 41.27 26.16 1.97
N ASP A 88 42.16 26.85 2.67
CA ASP A 88 41.89 28.04 3.48
C ASP A 88 40.68 27.92 4.44
N ASP A 89 39.52 28.38 3.99
CA ASP A 89 38.26 28.45 4.74
C ASP A 89 37.23 27.41 4.28
N LYS A 90 37.59 26.51 3.37
CA LYS A 90 36.74 25.44 2.86
C LYS A 90 37.40 24.07 2.97
N ALA A 91 36.59 23.05 3.14
CA ALA A 91 37.04 21.67 3.06
C ALA A 91 35.93 20.79 2.48
N GLU A 92 36.34 19.71 1.83
CA GLU A 92 35.48 18.62 1.41
C GLU A 92 36.01 17.32 2.01
N VAL A 93 35.12 16.54 2.63
CA VAL A 93 35.42 15.20 3.10
C VAL A 93 34.48 14.25 2.39
N ILE A 94 35.03 13.35 1.58
CA ILE A 94 34.25 12.34 0.87
C ILE A 94 34.30 11.05 1.68
N VAL A 95 33.13 10.47 1.93
CA VAL A 95 32.95 9.28 2.76
C VAL A 95 32.19 8.23 1.98
N GLU A 96 32.67 7.00 1.99
CA GLU A 96 31.87 5.84 1.60
C GLU A 96 31.03 5.42 2.81
N ILE A 97 29.71 5.43 2.65
CA ILE A 97 28.74 4.90 3.61
C ILE A 97 28.32 3.53 3.13
N ARG A 98 28.32 2.55 4.04
CA ARG A 98 27.69 1.26 3.85
C ARG A 98 26.42 1.22 4.69
N ASN A 99 25.28 0.95 4.07
CA ASN A 99 24.03 0.69 4.77
C ASN A 99 23.16 -0.28 3.95
N LEU A 100 21.92 -0.54 4.36
CA LEU A 100 20.95 -1.25 3.52
C LEU A 100 20.73 -0.54 2.17
N ASP A 101 20.29 -1.28 1.15
CA ASP A 101 19.87 -0.70 -0.14
C ASP A 101 18.58 0.12 0.04
N SER A 102 18.76 1.45 0.10
CA SER A 102 17.67 2.40 0.27
C SER A 102 16.69 2.45 -0.89
N ARG A 103 17.10 2.09 -2.11
CA ARG A 103 16.19 2.08 -3.27
C ARG A 103 15.25 0.88 -3.20
N SER A 104 15.76 -0.30 -2.82
CA SER A 104 14.93 -1.48 -2.56
C SER A 104 13.97 -1.24 -1.39
N LEU A 105 14.44 -0.62 -0.31
CA LEU A 105 13.56 -0.25 0.81
C LEU A 105 12.47 0.74 0.39
N ALA A 106 12.84 1.77 -0.38
CA ALA A 106 11.87 2.75 -0.89
C ALA A 106 10.77 2.08 -1.72
N HIS A 107 11.17 1.15 -2.59
CA HIS A 107 10.25 0.39 -3.44
C HIS A 107 9.24 -0.40 -2.61
N ASP A 108 9.71 -1.24 -1.67
CA ASP A 108 8.84 -2.03 -0.80
C ASP A 108 7.90 -1.16 0.06
N LEU A 109 8.41 -0.02 0.54
CA LEU A 109 7.62 0.94 1.31
C LEU A 109 6.52 1.57 0.47
N CYS A 110 6.84 2.05 -0.73
CA CYS A 110 5.85 2.59 -1.66
C CYS A 110 4.83 1.53 -2.08
N LEU A 111 5.26 0.28 -2.29
CA LEU A 111 4.37 -0.82 -2.64
C LEU A 111 3.39 -1.12 -1.50
N SER A 112 3.88 -1.19 -0.26
CA SER A 112 3.05 -1.44 0.92
C SER A 112 2.06 -0.31 1.18
N LEU A 113 2.50 0.95 1.03
CA LEU A 113 1.62 2.10 1.15
C LEU A 113 0.55 2.15 0.03
N THR A 114 0.90 1.70 -1.17
CA THR A 114 -0.06 1.55 -2.28
C THR A 114 -1.14 0.52 -1.93
N ARG A 115 -0.75 -0.65 -1.40
CA ARG A 115 -1.70 -1.67 -0.92
C ARG A 115 -2.64 -1.14 0.17
N ILE A 116 -2.09 -0.46 1.18
CA ILE A 116 -2.88 0.13 2.26
C ILE A 116 -3.86 1.18 1.74
N ALA A 117 -3.44 2.00 0.76
CA ALA A 117 -4.31 3.02 0.16
C ALA A 117 -5.43 2.42 -0.71
N ALA A 118 -5.18 1.24 -1.29
CA ALA A 118 -6.16 0.50 -2.09
C ALA A 118 -7.14 -0.32 -1.23
N ASP A 119 -6.75 -0.70 -0.01
CA ASP A 119 -7.55 -1.55 0.87
C ASP A 119 -8.69 -0.77 1.56
N PRO A 120 -9.97 -1.03 1.21
CA PRO A 120 -11.11 -0.33 1.84
C PRO A 120 -11.31 -0.74 3.31
N ARG A 121 -10.70 -1.84 3.76
CA ARG A 121 -10.71 -2.29 5.17
C ARG A 121 -9.70 -1.50 6.02
N ALA A 122 -8.71 -0.88 5.39
CA ALA A 122 -7.69 -0.13 6.10
C ALA A 122 -8.30 1.12 6.75
N SER A 123 -8.18 1.23 8.07
CA SER A 123 -8.58 2.44 8.78
C SER A 123 -7.69 3.61 8.33
N GLN A 124 -8.30 4.73 7.92
CA GLN A 124 -7.57 5.97 7.61
C GLN A 124 -6.96 6.54 8.90
N THR A 125 -5.80 6.03 9.31
CA THR A 125 -5.01 6.60 10.39
C THR A 125 -4.07 7.65 9.81
N ASP A 126 -4.54 8.89 9.78
CA ASP A 126 -3.89 10.10 9.24
C ASP A 126 -2.61 10.56 10.00
N THR A 127 -1.84 9.67 10.63
CA THR A 127 -0.72 10.07 11.52
C THR A 127 0.64 9.52 11.10
N MET A 128 1.72 10.29 11.36
CA MET A 128 3.12 9.89 11.13
C MET A 128 3.49 8.55 11.78
N ASN A 129 2.87 8.19 12.91
CA ASN A 129 3.07 6.88 13.55
C ASN A 129 2.66 5.72 12.64
N SER A 130 1.66 5.92 11.77
CA SER A 130 1.25 4.92 10.77
C SER A 130 2.37 4.64 9.75
N TYR A 131 3.09 5.68 9.30
CA TYR A 131 4.19 5.53 8.35
C TYR A 131 5.38 4.75 8.95
N PHE A 132 5.81 5.12 10.17
CA PHE A 132 6.91 4.42 10.82
C PHE A 132 6.56 3.00 11.25
N THR A 133 5.28 2.73 11.53
CA THR A 133 4.78 1.36 11.74
C THR A 133 4.99 0.51 10.49
N VAL A 134 4.55 0.99 9.32
CA VAL A 134 4.73 0.29 8.03
C VAL A 134 6.23 0.11 7.73
N LEU A 135 7.04 1.16 7.89
CA LEU A 135 8.48 1.09 7.68
C LEU A 135 9.15 0.04 8.59
N ARG A 136 8.80 0.01 9.88
CA ARG A 136 9.31 -1.00 10.81
C ARG A 136 8.91 -2.41 10.36
N ASP A 137 7.64 -2.62 10.03
CA ASP A 137 7.13 -3.95 9.69
C ASP A 137 7.80 -4.51 8.43
N ILE A 138 8.04 -3.65 7.44
CA ILE A 138 8.82 -3.99 6.24
C ILE A 138 10.26 -4.33 6.62
N LEU A 139 10.93 -3.49 7.41
CA LEU A 139 12.31 -3.73 7.85
C LEU A 139 12.46 -5.00 8.72
N LYS A 140 11.41 -5.44 9.42
CA LYS A 140 11.38 -6.70 10.18
C LYS A 140 11.12 -7.91 9.31
N SER A 141 10.24 -7.77 8.31
CA SER A 141 9.75 -8.88 7.51
C SER A 141 10.67 -9.19 6.32
N ASN A 142 11.37 -8.18 5.81
CA ASN A 142 12.23 -8.29 4.64
C ASN A 142 13.71 -8.28 5.03
N THR A 143 14.54 -8.88 4.17
CA THR A 143 16.00 -8.80 4.28
C THR A 143 16.53 -7.99 3.12
N TYR A 144 17.27 -6.92 3.43
CA TYR A 144 17.87 -6.04 2.43
C TYR A 144 19.36 -6.34 2.28
N GLU A 145 19.85 -6.34 1.04
CA GLU A 145 21.28 -6.31 0.77
C GLU A 145 21.88 -4.98 1.28
N THR A 146 23.19 -4.99 1.57
CA THR A 146 23.90 -3.75 1.90
C THR A 146 24.49 -3.12 0.65
N ALA A 147 24.22 -1.83 0.45
CA ALA A 147 24.81 -1.01 -0.61
C ALA A 147 25.92 -0.11 -0.05
N ARG A 148 26.77 0.40 -0.96
CA ARG A 148 27.77 1.44 -0.67
C ARG A 148 27.43 2.69 -1.48
N THR A 149 27.42 3.83 -0.81
CA THR A 149 27.17 5.14 -1.42
C THR A 149 28.23 6.15 -0.98
N GLU A 150 28.47 7.17 -1.79
CA GLU A 150 29.36 8.27 -1.43
C GLU A 150 28.56 9.42 -0.83
N ALA A 151 29.11 10.05 0.21
CA ALA A 151 28.59 11.25 0.84
C ALA A 151 29.65 12.35 0.88
N HIS A 152 29.25 13.55 0.45
CA HIS A 152 30.10 14.71 0.21
C HIS A 152 29.89 15.76 1.29
N PHE A 153 30.69 15.68 2.35
CA PHE A 153 30.65 16.65 3.43
C PHE A 153 31.41 17.90 3.01
N ASN A 154 30.68 18.94 2.64
CA ASN A 154 31.23 20.27 2.43
C ASN A 154 31.29 21.02 3.76
N LEU A 155 32.43 21.62 4.09
CA LEU A 155 32.65 22.37 5.32
C LEU A 155 33.17 23.76 5.02
N ILE A 156 32.75 24.72 5.83
CA ILE A 156 33.30 26.08 5.83
C ILE A 156 33.81 26.46 7.21
N ARG A 157 34.79 27.35 7.26
CA ARG A 157 35.33 27.87 8.50
C ARG A 157 34.56 29.10 8.95
N GLN A 158 33.83 28.99 10.05
CA GLN A 158 33.09 30.09 10.67
C GLN A 158 33.65 30.38 12.07
N SER A 159 34.01 31.64 12.33
CA SER A 159 34.50 32.09 13.64
C SER A 159 35.65 31.23 14.20
N GLY A 160 36.53 30.74 13.32
CA GLY A 160 37.69 29.91 13.67
C GLY A 160 37.43 28.40 13.72
N SER A 161 36.17 27.96 13.65
CA SER A 161 35.73 26.56 13.73
C SER A 161 35.21 26.04 12.39
N TRP A 162 35.38 24.75 12.12
CA TRP A 162 34.77 24.08 10.97
C TRP A 162 33.29 23.83 11.21
N VAL A 163 32.48 24.04 10.17
CA VAL A 163 31.02 23.82 10.19
C VAL A 163 30.63 23.06 8.93
N ILE A 164 30.00 21.90 9.10
CA ILE A 164 29.42 21.11 7.99
C ILE A 164 28.25 21.90 7.38
N GLN A 165 28.22 21.97 6.06
CA GLN A 165 27.14 22.54 5.29
C GLN A 165 26.08 21.48 5.03
N THR A 166 24.97 21.54 5.76
CA THR A 166 23.85 20.62 5.61
C THR A 166 23.00 21.01 4.40
N THR A 167 23.26 20.41 3.25
CA THR A 167 22.47 20.55 2.00
C THR A 167 21.47 19.41 1.87
N ASP A 168 20.45 19.56 1.01
CA ASP A 168 19.50 18.46 0.75
C ASP A 168 20.18 17.26 0.09
N SER A 169 21.22 17.48 -0.73
CA SER A 169 22.08 16.41 -1.27
C SER A 169 22.74 15.61 -0.16
N LEU A 170 23.41 16.28 0.79
CA LEU A 170 24.11 15.60 1.88
C LEU A 170 23.14 14.80 2.76
N LYS A 171 21.92 15.31 2.98
CA LYS A 171 20.88 14.59 3.73
C LYS A 171 20.52 13.27 3.06
N ASP A 172 20.33 13.31 1.74
CA ASP A 172 19.97 12.13 0.97
C ASP A 172 21.14 11.12 0.87
N GLU A 173 22.36 11.63 0.67
CA GLU A 173 23.59 10.82 0.65
C GLU A 173 23.79 10.05 1.97
N ILE A 174 23.53 10.67 3.13
CA ILE A 174 23.63 10.03 4.45
C ILE A 174 22.65 8.85 4.59
N VAL A 175 21.47 8.96 3.99
CA VAL A 175 20.45 7.90 3.98
C VAL A 175 20.52 7.02 2.73
N GLY A 176 21.65 7.04 2.01
CA GLY A 176 21.89 6.17 0.86
C GLY A 176 20.98 6.41 -0.34
N GLY A 177 20.44 7.62 -0.50
CA GLY A 177 19.54 7.97 -1.62
C GLY A 177 18.06 7.70 -1.36
N LEU A 178 17.66 7.40 -0.11
CA LEU A 178 16.27 7.08 0.25
C LEU A 178 15.30 8.22 -0.11
N ILE A 179 15.68 9.48 0.11
CA ILE A 179 14.82 10.65 -0.17
C ILE A 179 14.58 10.74 -1.68
N SER A 180 15.64 10.67 -2.48
CA SER A 180 15.51 10.71 -3.94
C SER A 180 14.74 9.52 -4.49
N ALA A 181 14.95 8.32 -3.94
CA ALA A 181 14.21 7.12 -4.34
C ALA A 181 12.71 7.27 -4.07
N LEU A 182 12.31 7.76 -2.89
CA LEU A 182 10.90 8.03 -2.56
C LEU A 182 10.28 9.17 -3.39
N GLN A 183 11.09 10.02 -4.02
CA GLN A 183 10.64 11.08 -4.91
C GLN A 183 10.56 10.66 -6.37
N ASP A 184 11.12 9.50 -6.73
CA ASP A 184 11.11 8.96 -8.09
C ASP A 184 9.66 8.58 -8.48
N PRO A 185 9.03 9.32 -9.42
CA PRO A 185 7.65 9.05 -9.80
C PRO A 185 7.47 7.72 -10.52
N TYR A 186 8.55 7.10 -10.97
CA TYR A 186 8.56 5.81 -11.67
C TYR A 186 9.18 4.70 -10.81
N LEU A 187 9.30 4.91 -9.48
CA LEU A 187 9.82 3.89 -8.57
C LEU A 187 9.01 2.59 -8.65
N LEU A 188 7.68 2.70 -8.67
CA LEU A 188 6.78 1.60 -8.97
C LEU A 188 6.36 1.65 -10.43
N THR A 189 6.22 0.49 -11.05
CA THR A 189 5.64 0.34 -12.39
C THR A 189 4.11 0.30 -12.33
N PRO A 190 3.40 0.60 -13.44
CA PRO A 190 1.94 0.41 -13.50
C PRO A 190 1.50 -1.02 -13.19
N GLU A 191 2.31 -2.02 -13.56
CA GLU A 191 2.03 -3.43 -13.28
C GLU A 191 2.04 -3.72 -11.78
N GLU A 192 3.04 -3.21 -11.06
CA GLU A 192 3.13 -3.35 -9.60
C GLU A 192 2.00 -2.60 -8.89
N VAL A 193 1.60 -1.43 -9.38
CA VAL A 193 0.46 -0.69 -8.82
C VAL A 193 -0.85 -1.43 -9.06
N ALA A 194 -1.03 -2.03 -10.23
CA ALA A 194 -2.19 -2.87 -10.54
C ALA A 194 -2.27 -4.09 -9.63
N ALA A 195 -1.14 -4.80 -9.48
CA ALA A 195 -1.06 -5.97 -8.61
C ALA A 195 -1.33 -5.58 -7.15
N ALA A 196 -0.66 -4.54 -6.63
CA ALA A 196 -0.88 -4.04 -5.28
C ALA A 196 -2.34 -3.66 -5.00
N THR A 197 -3.06 -3.15 -6.00
CA THR A 197 -4.46 -2.77 -5.84
C THR A 197 -5.40 -3.97 -5.95
N LEU A 198 -5.16 -4.88 -6.89
CA LEU A 198 -6.05 -6.02 -7.14
C LEU A 198 -5.82 -7.18 -6.15
N ASP A 199 -4.60 -7.33 -5.62
CA ASP A 199 -4.26 -8.32 -4.57
C ASP A 199 -5.14 -8.13 -3.33
N VAL A 200 -5.53 -6.90 -3.00
CA VAL A 200 -6.44 -6.59 -1.88
C VAL A 200 -7.70 -7.44 -1.94
N PHE A 201 -8.30 -7.57 -3.13
CA PHE A 201 -9.53 -8.33 -3.34
C PHE A 201 -9.32 -9.85 -3.30
N THR A 202 -8.10 -10.32 -3.55
CA THR A 202 -7.78 -11.76 -3.41
C THR A 202 -7.77 -12.20 -1.94
N ASP A 203 -7.52 -11.26 -1.03
CA ASP A 203 -7.45 -11.49 0.42
C ASP A 203 -8.77 -11.17 1.15
N PHE A 204 -9.87 -10.88 0.43
CA PHE A 204 -11.16 -10.56 1.05
C PHE A 204 -11.86 -11.81 1.59
N SER A 205 -12.29 -11.73 2.84
CA SER A 205 -13.26 -12.69 3.38
C SER A 205 -14.66 -12.44 2.80
N PRO A 206 -15.60 -13.39 2.95
CA PRO A 206 -17.00 -13.15 2.59
C PRO A 206 -17.57 -11.88 3.26
N GLU A 207 -17.22 -11.62 4.51
CA GLU A 207 -17.66 -10.42 5.25
C GLU A 207 -17.08 -9.13 4.66
N ASP A 208 -15.82 -9.17 4.20
CA ASP A 208 -15.20 -8.04 3.50
C ASP A 208 -15.94 -7.75 2.19
N TRP A 209 -16.33 -8.80 1.43
CA TRP A 209 -17.13 -8.65 0.21
C TRP A 209 -18.52 -8.07 0.47
N ILE A 210 -19.21 -8.54 1.52
CA ILE A 210 -20.50 -7.99 1.94
C ILE A 210 -20.37 -6.50 2.21
N SER A 211 -19.36 -6.10 2.99
CA SER A 211 -19.15 -4.69 3.32
C SER A 211 -18.73 -3.86 2.11
N TYR A 212 -17.89 -4.39 1.22
CA TYR A 212 -17.38 -3.67 0.06
C TYR A 212 -18.46 -3.43 -1.01
N LEU A 213 -19.28 -4.44 -1.28
CA LEU A 213 -20.36 -4.38 -2.26
C LEU A 213 -21.68 -3.83 -1.69
N ASP A 214 -21.71 -3.48 -0.39
CA ASP A 214 -22.91 -3.04 0.33
C ASP A 214 -24.08 -4.03 0.17
N MET A 215 -23.79 -5.32 0.38
CA MET A 215 -24.76 -6.39 0.17
C MET A 215 -25.83 -6.38 1.26
N HIS A 216 -27.07 -6.11 0.87
CA HIS A 216 -28.24 -6.18 1.75
C HIS A 216 -29.50 -6.59 0.98
N ASP A 217 -29.89 -7.86 1.13
CA ASP A 217 -30.95 -8.52 0.34
C ASP A 217 -30.78 -8.23 -1.15
N VAL A 218 -29.61 -8.59 -1.70
CA VAL A 218 -29.21 -8.24 -3.08
C VAL A 218 -30.24 -8.68 -4.13
N PHE A 219 -30.95 -9.78 -3.83
CA PHE A 219 -31.97 -10.36 -4.71
C PHE A 219 -33.41 -9.94 -4.36
N ALA A 220 -33.61 -9.07 -3.37
CA ALA A 220 -34.91 -8.60 -2.91
C ALA A 220 -35.93 -9.74 -2.67
N ILE A 221 -35.48 -10.82 -2.01
CA ILE A 221 -36.28 -12.04 -1.86
C ILE A 221 -37.42 -11.84 -0.84
N GLY A 222 -37.28 -10.87 0.07
CA GLY A 222 -38.30 -10.58 1.09
C GLY A 222 -38.45 -11.69 2.13
N SER A 223 -37.40 -12.48 2.35
CA SER A 223 -37.33 -13.56 3.35
C SER A 223 -36.45 -13.13 4.53
N GLU A 224 -36.73 -13.67 5.72
CA GLU A 224 -35.86 -13.53 6.89
C GLU A 224 -34.48 -14.21 6.69
N GLN A 225 -34.30 -14.96 5.60
CA GLN A 225 -33.06 -15.67 5.25
C GLN A 225 -32.22 -14.93 4.19
N SER A 226 -32.60 -13.71 3.79
CA SER A 226 -31.86 -12.90 2.80
C SER A 226 -30.37 -12.78 3.13
N ASP A 227 -30.03 -12.56 4.40
CA ASP A 227 -28.64 -12.43 4.87
C ASP A 227 -27.81 -13.71 4.62
N GLN A 228 -28.44 -14.88 4.69
CA GLN A 228 -27.76 -16.15 4.40
C GLN A 228 -27.51 -16.35 2.91
N VAL A 229 -28.38 -15.80 2.06
CA VAL A 229 -28.20 -15.80 0.61
C VAL A 229 -27.06 -14.86 0.25
N ASP A 230 -27.04 -13.65 0.81
CA ASP A 230 -25.95 -12.68 0.60
C ASP A 230 -24.60 -13.25 1.07
N GLN A 231 -24.56 -13.91 2.23
CA GLN A 231 -23.37 -14.60 2.71
C GLN A 231 -22.89 -15.70 1.75
N SER A 232 -23.82 -16.45 1.15
CA SER A 232 -23.48 -17.51 0.19
C SER A 232 -22.94 -16.91 -1.10
N LEU A 233 -23.54 -15.82 -1.60
CA LEU A 233 -23.03 -15.07 -2.75
C LEU A 233 -21.61 -14.51 -2.47
N ALA A 234 -21.40 -13.86 -1.33
CA ALA A 234 -20.10 -13.32 -0.95
C ALA A 234 -19.02 -14.41 -0.83
N ALA A 235 -19.37 -15.57 -0.25
CA ALA A 235 -18.48 -16.72 -0.20
C ALA A 235 -18.12 -17.25 -1.59
N ARG A 236 -19.09 -17.26 -2.52
CA ARG A 236 -18.83 -17.63 -3.92
C ARG A 236 -17.90 -16.63 -4.59
N ILE A 237 -18.12 -15.32 -4.45
CA ILE A 237 -17.23 -14.28 -4.98
C ILE A 237 -15.81 -14.49 -4.45
N ALA A 238 -15.64 -14.62 -3.13
CA ALA A 238 -14.33 -14.87 -2.50
C ALA A 238 -13.62 -16.10 -3.07
N SER A 239 -14.36 -17.21 -3.28
CA SER A 239 -13.78 -18.45 -3.79
C SER A 239 -13.42 -18.42 -5.28
N CYS A 240 -14.11 -17.59 -6.06
CA CYS A 240 -13.96 -17.53 -7.52
C CYS A 240 -13.01 -16.42 -7.97
N PHE A 241 -12.85 -15.36 -7.17
CA PHE A 241 -12.11 -14.17 -7.56
C PHE A 241 -10.65 -14.50 -7.87
N GLN A 242 -10.30 -14.35 -9.13
CA GLN A 242 -8.92 -14.40 -9.61
C GLN A 242 -8.76 -13.29 -10.64
N TYR A 243 -7.57 -12.72 -10.74
CA TYR A 243 -7.29 -11.71 -11.74
C TYR A 243 -6.00 -12.00 -12.50
N LYS A 244 -5.93 -11.48 -13.71
CA LYS A 244 -4.69 -11.40 -14.47
C LYS A 244 -4.64 -10.07 -15.22
N VAL A 245 -3.61 -9.28 -14.95
CA VAL A 245 -3.35 -8.07 -15.72
C VAL A 245 -2.74 -8.47 -17.07
N THR A 246 -3.30 -7.93 -18.14
CA THR A 246 -2.89 -8.15 -19.53
C THR A 246 -2.84 -6.84 -20.30
N GLN A 247 -2.24 -6.88 -21.49
CA GLN A 247 -2.25 -5.77 -22.46
C GLN A 247 -1.69 -4.43 -21.94
N LEU A 248 -0.75 -4.45 -20.99
CA LEU A 248 -0.13 -3.23 -20.48
C LEU A 248 0.58 -2.45 -21.61
N ARG A 249 0.23 -1.17 -21.73
CA ARG A 249 0.85 -0.21 -22.64
C ARG A 249 1.14 1.07 -21.85
N VAL A 250 2.39 1.48 -21.85
CA VAL A 250 2.85 2.71 -21.19
C VAL A 250 3.16 3.75 -22.26
N ASP A 251 2.58 4.93 -22.14
CA ASP A 251 2.80 6.09 -22.99
C ASP A 251 3.11 7.31 -22.10
N HIS A 252 4.40 7.52 -21.84
CA HIS A 252 4.90 8.59 -20.98
C HIS A 252 4.25 8.61 -19.57
N GLU A 253 3.40 9.60 -19.32
CA GLU A 253 2.72 9.83 -18.04
C GLU A 253 1.40 9.06 -17.94
N ASP A 254 0.95 8.40 -19.00
CA ASP A 254 -0.27 7.60 -19.01
C ASP A 254 0.06 6.12 -19.28
N ALA A 255 -0.73 5.23 -18.71
CA ALA A 255 -0.70 3.82 -19.08
C ALA A 255 -2.10 3.23 -19.15
N THR A 256 -2.25 2.17 -19.93
CA THR A 256 -3.49 1.40 -20.03
C THR A 256 -3.17 -0.07 -19.90
N ALA A 257 -4.04 -0.81 -19.24
CA ALA A 257 -4.00 -2.27 -19.18
C ALA A 257 -5.43 -2.81 -19.20
N SER A 258 -5.57 -4.13 -19.19
CA SER A 258 -6.82 -4.80 -18.91
C SER A 258 -6.61 -5.81 -17.78
N ALA A 259 -7.57 -5.96 -16.88
CA ALA A 259 -7.59 -7.06 -15.94
C ALA A 259 -8.65 -8.08 -16.38
N ASP A 260 -8.20 -9.29 -16.68
CA ASP A 260 -9.09 -10.43 -16.86
C ASP A 260 -9.47 -10.94 -15.47
N ILE A 261 -10.74 -10.79 -15.11
CA ILE A 261 -11.30 -11.18 -13.81
C ILE A 261 -12.11 -12.46 -13.97
N THR A 262 -11.78 -13.46 -13.18
CA THR A 262 -12.59 -14.66 -13.01
C THR A 262 -13.56 -14.43 -11.85
N SER A 263 -14.84 -14.64 -12.09
CA SER A 263 -15.90 -14.51 -11.08
C SER A 263 -16.93 -15.64 -11.23
N LEU A 264 -17.88 -15.71 -10.29
CA LEU A 264 -19.02 -16.62 -10.33
C LEU A 264 -19.79 -16.48 -11.65
N ASP A 265 -20.27 -17.57 -12.25
CA ASP A 265 -21.23 -17.47 -13.35
C ASP A 265 -22.68 -17.36 -12.82
N MET A 266 -23.17 -16.12 -12.71
CA MET A 266 -24.52 -15.85 -12.22
C MET A 266 -25.61 -16.44 -13.13
N THR A 267 -25.34 -16.60 -14.43
CA THR A 267 -26.32 -17.19 -15.36
C THR A 267 -26.57 -18.65 -15.00
N SER A 268 -25.50 -19.38 -14.69
CA SER A 268 -25.59 -20.79 -14.28
C SER A 268 -26.28 -20.96 -12.93
N VAL A 269 -26.02 -20.06 -11.96
CA VAL A 269 -26.74 -20.00 -10.68
C VAL A 269 -28.24 -19.79 -10.90
N LEU A 270 -28.64 -18.74 -11.62
CA LEU A 270 -30.05 -18.42 -11.82
C LEU A 270 -30.79 -19.50 -12.60
N LYS A 271 -30.12 -20.21 -13.52
CA LYS A 271 -30.67 -21.37 -14.21
C LYS A 271 -30.94 -22.55 -13.26
N ALA A 272 -30.00 -22.84 -12.36
CA ALA A 272 -30.17 -23.89 -11.34
C ALA A 272 -31.29 -23.52 -10.35
N TYR A 273 -31.30 -22.28 -9.89
CA TYR A 273 -32.35 -21.73 -9.04
C TYR A 273 -33.74 -21.85 -9.68
N ARG A 274 -33.88 -21.45 -10.95
CA ARG A 274 -35.14 -21.59 -11.70
C ARG A 274 -35.66 -23.01 -11.73
N LYS A 275 -34.77 -23.99 -11.94
CA LYS A 275 -35.16 -25.40 -11.96
C LYS A 275 -35.74 -25.86 -10.61
N LYS A 276 -35.15 -25.40 -9.50
CA LYS A 276 -35.66 -25.68 -8.15
C LYS A 276 -37.03 -25.02 -7.93
N LEU A 277 -37.22 -23.76 -8.36
CA LEU A 277 -38.52 -23.08 -8.30
C LEU A 277 -39.61 -23.79 -9.09
N LEU A 278 -39.34 -24.19 -10.33
CA LEU A 278 -40.30 -24.91 -11.17
C LEU A 278 -40.69 -26.25 -10.56
N ALA A 279 -39.71 -27.00 -10.03
CA ALA A 279 -39.99 -28.26 -9.35
C ALA A 279 -40.86 -28.06 -8.10
N TYR A 280 -40.64 -27.00 -7.32
CA TYR A 280 -41.46 -26.67 -6.16
C TYR A 280 -42.89 -26.26 -6.55
N ALA A 281 -43.03 -25.49 -7.63
CA ALA A 281 -44.34 -25.05 -8.14
C ALA A 281 -45.27 -26.23 -8.50
N GLU A 282 -44.73 -27.38 -8.89
CA GLU A 282 -45.49 -28.59 -9.20
C GLU A 282 -45.95 -29.38 -7.95
N THR A 283 -45.52 -28.99 -6.75
CA THR A 283 -45.84 -29.71 -5.51
C THR A 283 -47.19 -29.31 -4.91
N THR A 284 -47.76 -30.16 -4.05
CA THR A 284 -48.94 -29.78 -3.26
C THR A 284 -48.61 -28.88 -2.07
N GLU A 285 -47.32 -28.75 -1.72
CA GLU A 285 -46.82 -27.87 -0.66
C GLU A 285 -46.93 -26.40 -1.10
N SER A 286 -46.46 -26.09 -2.32
CA SER A 286 -46.52 -24.74 -2.90
C SER A 286 -47.94 -24.17 -2.97
N LEU A 287 -48.95 -25.00 -3.26
CA LEU A 287 -50.37 -24.59 -3.32
C LEU A 287 -50.97 -24.22 -1.96
N ARG A 288 -50.34 -24.64 -0.86
CA ARG A 288 -50.83 -24.40 0.51
C ARG A 288 -49.96 -23.42 1.28
N ALA A 289 -48.78 -23.11 0.78
CA ALA A 289 -47.83 -22.21 1.40
C ALA A 289 -48.35 -20.78 1.40
N SER A 290 -48.07 -20.07 2.47
CA SER A 290 -48.20 -18.62 2.58
C SER A 290 -47.09 -17.91 1.79
N ASP A 291 -47.26 -16.61 1.53
CA ASP A 291 -46.24 -15.81 0.84
C ASP A 291 -44.87 -15.84 1.55
N SER A 292 -44.87 -15.85 2.90
CA SER A 292 -43.65 -15.96 3.70
C SER A 292 -42.97 -17.33 3.53
N GLU A 293 -43.74 -18.41 3.54
CA GLU A 293 -43.20 -19.77 3.33
C GLU A 293 -42.66 -19.94 1.91
N ILE A 294 -43.30 -19.30 0.92
CA ILE A 294 -42.81 -19.25 -0.47
C ILE A 294 -41.49 -18.47 -0.52
N ALA A 295 -41.42 -17.29 0.08
CA ALA A 295 -40.21 -16.48 0.12
C ALA A 295 -39.04 -17.23 0.79
N ASP A 296 -39.29 -17.89 1.92
CA ASP A 296 -38.29 -18.70 2.62
C ASP A 296 -37.82 -19.90 1.80
N LYS A 297 -38.71 -20.58 1.10
CA LYS A 297 -38.33 -21.65 0.16
C LYS A 297 -37.51 -21.12 -1.01
N SER A 298 -37.91 -19.98 -1.55
CA SER A 298 -37.21 -19.28 -2.63
C SER A 298 -35.77 -18.95 -2.21
N ALA A 299 -35.60 -18.35 -1.02
CA ALA A 299 -34.30 -18.03 -0.44
C ALA A 299 -33.45 -19.30 -0.28
N GLY A 300 -34.02 -20.39 0.27
CA GLY A 300 -33.33 -21.67 0.40
C GLY A 300 -32.86 -22.24 -0.94
N PHE A 301 -33.69 -22.20 -1.98
CA PHE A 301 -33.31 -22.68 -3.30
C PHE A 301 -32.22 -21.84 -3.97
N LEU A 302 -32.26 -20.52 -3.82
CA LEU A 302 -31.22 -19.65 -4.35
C LEU A 302 -29.90 -19.86 -3.59
N LYS A 303 -29.97 -19.97 -2.27
CA LYS A 303 -28.82 -20.33 -1.43
C LYS A 303 -28.18 -21.64 -1.89
N GLU A 304 -28.98 -22.70 -2.05
CA GLU A 304 -28.49 -23.98 -2.57
C GLU A 304 -27.87 -23.83 -3.96
N ALA A 305 -28.49 -23.07 -4.86
CA ALA A 305 -27.96 -22.84 -6.20
C ALA A 305 -26.61 -22.09 -6.19
N LEU A 306 -26.42 -21.16 -5.25
CA LEU A 306 -25.14 -20.50 -5.03
C LEU A 306 -24.10 -21.47 -4.45
N ASP A 307 -24.46 -22.21 -3.41
CA ASP A 307 -23.55 -23.13 -2.71
C ASP A 307 -23.08 -24.27 -3.62
N GLU A 308 -23.97 -24.81 -4.47
CA GLU A 308 -23.71 -25.93 -5.37
C GLU A 308 -23.05 -25.53 -6.69
N ASN A 309 -23.03 -24.24 -7.04
CA ASN A 309 -22.46 -23.78 -8.30
C ASN A 309 -20.92 -23.72 -8.24
N GLU A 310 -20.25 -24.32 -9.21
CA GLU A 310 -18.79 -24.24 -9.39
C GLU A 310 -18.40 -23.53 -10.69
N ASP A 311 -19.40 -23.08 -11.46
CA ASP A 311 -19.16 -22.45 -12.76
C ASP A 311 -18.59 -21.03 -12.57
N THR A 312 -17.66 -20.68 -13.44
CA THR A 312 -17.00 -19.38 -13.44
C THR A 312 -17.08 -18.75 -14.82
N ILE A 313 -17.02 -17.42 -14.85
CA ILE A 313 -16.94 -16.63 -16.06
C ILE A 313 -15.70 -15.74 -16.01
N LEU A 314 -15.09 -15.52 -17.18
CA LEU A 314 -13.98 -14.60 -17.34
C LEU A 314 -14.47 -13.34 -18.05
N ARG A 315 -14.28 -12.18 -17.44
CA ARG A 315 -14.57 -10.88 -18.08
C ARG A 315 -13.42 -9.91 -17.87
N SER A 316 -13.14 -9.12 -18.90
CA SER A 316 -12.04 -8.16 -18.90
C SER A 316 -12.55 -6.77 -18.52
N VAL A 317 -11.88 -6.11 -17.58
CA VAL A 317 -12.11 -4.70 -17.24
C VAL A 317 -10.94 -3.84 -17.69
N PRO A 318 -11.17 -2.62 -18.20
CA PRO A 318 -10.07 -1.71 -18.52
C PRO A 318 -9.47 -1.12 -17.25
N LEU A 319 -8.15 -0.99 -17.24
CA LEU A 319 -7.39 -0.27 -16.22
C LEU A 319 -6.73 0.95 -16.87
N THR A 320 -6.85 2.11 -16.23
CA THR A 320 -6.15 3.32 -16.65
C THR A 320 -5.22 3.78 -15.55
N PHE A 321 -4.08 4.34 -15.94
CA PHE A 321 -3.08 4.85 -15.02
C PHE A 321 -2.64 6.22 -15.46
N HIS A 322 -2.44 7.12 -14.50
CA HIS A 322 -1.85 8.43 -14.72
C HIS A 322 -0.74 8.68 -13.70
N ASN A 323 0.45 9.03 -14.17
CA ASN A 323 1.56 9.42 -13.33
C ASN A 323 1.46 10.91 -13.02
N ASN A 324 1.15 11.24 -11.77
CA ASN A 324 0.91 12.62 -11.34
C ASN A 324 2.21 13.42 -11.03
N GLY A 325 3.37 12.96 -11.52
CA GLY A 325 4.70 13.49 -11.17
C GLY A 325 5.15 13.15 -9.75
N SER A 326 4.50 12.17 -9.12
CA SER A 326 4.87 11.65 -7.79
C SER A 326 4.78 10.14 -7.72
N ALA A 327 3.78 9.54 -8.36
CA ALA A 327 3.59 8.11 -8.50
C ALA A 327 2.47 7.86 -9.53
N TRP A 328 2.34 6.60 -9.96
CA TRP A 328 1.18 6.14 -10.73
C TRP A 328 -0.07 6.08 -9.86
N GLU A 329 -1.16 6.64 -10.36
CA GLU A 329 -2.51 6.48 -9.82
C GLU A 329 -3.32 5.63 -10.78
N MET A 330 -3.89 4.53 -10.29
CA MET A 330 -4.73 3.63 -11.09
C MET A 330 -6.21 3.96 -10.89
N SER A 331 -6.98 3.82 -11.97
CA SER A 331 -8.43 3.75 -11.95
C SER A 331 -8.90 2.47 -12.63
N ILE A 332 -9.90 1.81 -12.03
CA ILE A 332 -10.55 0.62 -12.57
C ILE A 332 -11.82 1.09 -13.30
N GLY A 333 -12.07 0.56 -14.50
CA GLY A 333 -13.22 0.96 -15.32
C GLY A 333 -14.59 0.78 -14.64
N GLU A 334 -15.55 1.60 -15.07
CA GLU A 334 -16.97 1.44 -14.75
C GLU A 334 -17.42 0.03 -15.21
N GLY A 335 -17.94 -0.78 -14.30
CA GLY A 335 -18.29 -2.19 -14.54
C GLY A 335 -17.50 -3.21 -13.71
N PHE A 336 -16.52 -2.77 -12.89
CA PHE A 336 -15.80 -3.68 -11.99
C PHE A 336 -16.74 -4.44 -11.04
N SER A 337 -17.65 -3.74 -10.36
CA SER A 337 -18.64 -4.37 -9.46
C SER A 337 -19.57 -5.37 -10.17
N GLU A 338 -19.96 -5.08 -11.41
CA GLU A 338 -20.78 -5.98 -12.21
C GLU A 338 -20.02 -7.26 -12.58
N VAL A 339 -18.75 -7.12 -12.94
CA VAL A 339 -17.86 -8.25 -13.22
C VAL A 339 -17.64 -9.09 -11.97
N LEU A 340 -17.49 -8.47 -10.79
CA LEU A 340 -17.41 -9.17 -9.50
C LEU A 340 -18.68 -9.99 -9.21
N LEU A 341 -19.85 -9.44 -9.55
CA LEU A 341 -21.16 -10.09 -9.39
C LEU A 341 -21.51 -11.09 -10.50
N GLY A 342 -20.54 -11.45 -11.35
CA GLY A 342 -20.71 -12.54 -12.30
C GLY A 342 -21.57 -12.21 -13.52
N GLY A 343 -21.67 -10.92 -13.90
CA GLY A 343 -22.59 -10.47 -14.94
C GLY A 343 -24.05 -10.60 -14.52
N SER A 344 -24.34 -10.27 -13.27
CA SER A 344 -25.67 -10.39 -12.68
C SER A 344 -26.75 -9.62 -13.44
N GLU A 345 -26.43 -8.46 -14.03
CA GLU A 345 -27.37 -7.67 -14.82
C GLU A 345 -27.83 -8.44 -16.07
N ASP A 346 -26.90 -8.96 -16.88
CA ASP A 346 -27.19 -9.82 -18.02
C ASP A 346 -28.03 -11.05 -17.60
N ALA A 347 -27.65 -11.67 -16.48
CA ALA A 347 -28.27 -12.90 -15.99
C ALA A 347 -29.71 -12.67 -15.49
N LEU A 348 -29.96 -11.58 -14.77
CA LEU A 348 -31.28 -11.20 -14.27
C LEU A 348 -32.22 -10.86 -15.42
N ASN A 349 -31.75 -10.10 -16.43
CA ASN A 349 -32.54 -9.81 -17.63
C ASN A 349 -32.97 -11.10 -18.34
N ALA A 350 -32.05 -12.05 -18.53
CA ALA A 350 -32.36 -13.35 -19.13
C ALA A 350 -33.29 -14.23 -18.26
N PHE A 351 -33.25 -14.07 -16.94
CA PHE A 351 -34.12 -14.77 -16.02
C PHE A 351 -35.58 -14.30 -16.13
N HIS A 352 -35.80 -12.99 -16.29
CA HIS A 352 -37.12 -12.37 -16.43
C HIS A 352 -37.72 -12.48 -17.84
N ASP A 353 -36.91 -12.37 -18.90
CA ASP A 353 -37.39 -12.39 -20.30
C ASP A 353 -37.94 -13.75 -20.77
N ASN A 354 -37.83 -14.78 -19.94
CA ASN A 354 -38.37 -16.11 -20.20
C ASN A 354 -39.65 -16.42 -19.37
N GLU A 355 -40.30 -15.40 -18.82
CA GLU A 355 -41.74 -15.41 -18.46
C GLU A 355 -42.61 -15.22 -19.72
#